data_AF-A0A4Q1VDW2-F1
#
_entry.id   AF-A0A4Q1VDW2-F1
#
_cell.length_a   1.000
_cell.length_b   1.000
_cell.length_c   1.000
_cell.angle_alpha   90.00
_cell.angle_beta   90.00
_cell.angle_gamma   90.00
#
_symmetry.space_group_name_H-M   'P 1'
#
loop_
_entity.id
_entity.type
_entity.pdbx_description
1 polymer ?
#
loop_
_entity_poly.entity_id
_entity_poly.type
_entity_poly.pdbx_seq_one_letter_code
_entity_poly.pdbx_strand_id
1 'polypeptide(L)'
;MDQNGSFSAGTADNASADGEALAGVTVIVCASCRDETGSDAHPRAGELLAEDTRQAAVDENIRIRTVECLGNCKRRLSAAILRDGCWSYVFGDLTATSGADLVTGAKLFATSTDGLIPWRGRPDSLKRGLVARIPPLDLLKD
;
A
#
# COMPACT_ATOMS: atom_id res chain seq x y z
N MET A 1 9.62 50.79 -17.40
CA MET A 1 10.01 50.36 -16.04
C MET A 1 8.79 50.56 -15.16
N ASP A 2 8.10 49.57 -14.59
CA ASP A 2 8.36 48.15 -14.42
C ASP A 2 7.03 47.41 -14.28
N GLN A 3 6.94 46.23 -14.89
CA GLN A 3 5.91 45.23 -14.58
C GLN A 3 6.31 44.53 -13.29
N ASN A 4 5.37 44.30 -12.36
CA ASN A 4 5.53 43.20 -11.42
C ASN A 4 4.15 42.61 -11.09
N GLY A 5 3.77 41.61 -11.90
CA GLY A 5 2.73 40.66 -11.56
C GLY A 5 3.24 39.75 -10.44
N SER A 6 2.45 39.64 -9.37
CA SER A 6 2.70 38.69 -8.31
C SER A 6 1.81 37.46 -8.53
N PHE A 7 2.46 36.33 -8.75
CA PHE A 7 1.87 35.00 -8.92
C PHE A 7 1.30 34.51 -7.58
N SER A 8 -0.01 34.30 -7.51
CA SER A 8 -0.64 33.47 -6.48
C SER A 8 -0.69 32.04 -6.99
N ALA A 9 0.24 31.20 -6.55
CA ALA A 9 0.24 29.76 -6.84
C ALA A 9 -0.82 29.07 -5.99
N GLY A 10 -1.80 28.45 -6.66
CA GLY A 10 -2.88 27.69 -6.04
C GLY A 10 -2.37 26.42 -5.37
N THR A 11 -2.63 26.30 -4.07
CA THR A 11 -2.41 25.08 -3.27
C THR A 11 -3.64 24.19 -3.20
N ALA A 12 -4.79 24.63 -3.74
CA ALA A 12 -6.06 23.91 -3.65
C ALA A 12 -6.21 22.77 -4.67
N ASP A 13 -5.54 22.83 -5.82
CA ASP A 13 -5.72 21.86 -6.92
C ASP A 13 -4.92 20.56 -6.76
N ASN A 14 -3.85 20.57 -5.95
CA ASN A 14 -3.02 19.37 -5.74
C ASN A 14 -3.64 18.40 -4.75
N ALA A 15 -4.31 18.89 -3.70
CA ALA A 15 -4.90 18.03 -2.67
C ALA A 15 -6.05 17.16 -3.21
N SER A 16 -6.83 17.68 -4.17
CA SER A 16 -7.89 16.94 -4.85
C SER A 16 -7.33 15.87 -5.79
N ALA A 17 -6.30 16.19 -6.56
CA ALA A 17 -5.62 15.23 -7.45
C ALA A 17 -4.91 14.11 -6.68
N ASP A 18 -4.24 14.45 -5.58
CA ASP A 18 -3.58 13.48 -4.70
C ASP A 18 -4.61 12.55 -4.03
N GLY A 19 -5.75 13.11 -3.58
CA GLY A 19 -6.85 12.34 -3.02
C GLY A 19 -7.48 11.36 -4.02
N GLU A 20 -7.62 11.74 -5.28
CA GLU A 20 -8.15 10.87 -6.34
C GLU A 20 -7.15 9.77 -6.74
N ALA A 21 -5.85 10.10 -6.79
CA ALA A 21 -4.79 9.13 -7.03
C ALA A 21 -4.71 8.06 -5.91
N LEU A 22 -4.88 8.48 -4.65
CA LEU A 22 -4.92 7.59 -3.49
C LEU A 22 -6.15 6.67 -3.53
N ALA A 23 -7.31 7.16 -3.99
CA ALA A 23 -8.50 6.35 -4.17
C ALA A 23 -8.26 5.18 -5.14
N GLY A 24 -7.37 5.36 -6.11
CA GLY A 24 -6.96 4.34 -7.07
C GLY A 24 -6.18 3.17 -6.45
N VAL A 25 -5.58 3.34 -5.26
CA VAL A 25 -4.77 2.31 -4.60
C VAL A 25 -5.61 1.49 -3.61
N THR A 26 -5.39 0.17 -3.62
CA THR A 26 -5.99 -0.74 -2.64
C THR A 26 -4.89 -1.51 -1.90
N VAL A 27 -4.92 -1.46 -0.57
CA VAL A 27 -4.12 -2.35 0.28
C VAL A 27 -5.00 -3.52 0.70
N ILE A 28 -4.54 -4.74 0.46
CA ILE A 28 -5.21 -5.97 0.84
C ILE A 28 -4.40 -6.64 1.95
N VAL A 29 -5.01 -6.92 3.10
CA VAL A 29 -4.37 -7.65 4.20
C VAL A 29 -4.93 -9.07 4.29
N CYS A 30 -4.05 -10.06 4.46
CA CYS A 30 -4.45 -11.44 4.71
C CYS A 30 -4.94 -11.60 6.16
N ALA A 31 -6.25 -11.59 6.37
CA ALA A 31 -6.85 -11.60 7.70
C ALA A 31 -6.60 -12.92 8.46
N SER A 32 -6.51 -14.05 7.75
CA SER A 32 -6.30 -15.35 8.38
C SER A 32 -4.86 -15.60 8.85
N CYS A 33 -3.92 -14.68 8.58
CA CYS A 33 -2.52 -14.82 9.00
C CYS A 33 -2.41 -15.02 10.51
N ARG A 34 -1.69 -16.06 10.90
CA ARG A 34 -1.35 -16.35 12.30
C ARG A 34 -0.07 -15.63 12.69
N ASP A 35 0.16 -15.48 13.99
CA ASP A 35 1.44 -15.01 14.51
C ASP A 35 2.56 -16.06 14.34
N GLU A 36 3.75 -15.76 14.83
CA GLU A 36 4.90 -16.68 14.77
C GLU A 36 4.65 -18.01 15.49
N THR A 37 3.80 -18.01 16.52
CA THR A 37 3.41 -19.24 17.25
C THR A 37 2.50 -20.15 16.44
N GLY A 38 1.83 -19.61 15.42
CA GLY A 38 0.86 -20.35 14.61
C GLY A 38 -0.48 -20.53 15.30
N SER A 39 -0.78 -19.69 16.30
CA SER A 39 -2.05 -19.68 17.02
C SER A 39 -3.23 -19.34 16.10
N ASP A 40 -4.34 -20.05 16.28
CA ASP A 40 -5.63 -19.76 15.64
C ASP A 40 -6.53 -18.86 16.50
N ALA A 41 -6.04 -18.38 17.64
CA ALA A 41 -6.82 -17.52 18.52
C ALA A 41 -7.17 -16.18 17.83
N HIS A 42 -8.37 -15.69 18.13
CA HIS A 42 -8.84 -14.39 17.66
C HIS A 42 -8.65 -13.31 18.75
N PRO A 43 -8.37 -12.05 18.35
CA PRO A 43 -8.11 -11.62 16.98
C PRO A 43 -6.80 -12.19 16.43
N ARG A 44 -6.81 -12.62 15.17
CA ARG A 44 -5.61 -13.15 14.51
C ARG A 44 -4.62 -12.02 14.24
N ALA A 45 -3.34 -12.36 14.13
CA ALA A 45 -2.30 -11.38 13.81
C ALA A 45 -2.58 -10.63 12.49
N GLY A 46 -3.15 -11.30 11.49
CA GLY A 46 -3.63 -10.67 10.25
C GLY A 46 -4.77 -9.67 10.45
N GLU A 47 -5.71 -9.94 11.37
CA GLU A 47 -6.78 -9.01 11.73
C GLU A 47 -6.23 -7.77 12.45
N LEU A 48 -5.25 -7.97 13.33
CA LEU A 48 -4.54 -6.88 14.01
C LEU A 48 -3.79 -5.98 13.01
N LEU A 49 -3.06 -6.57 12.05
CA LEU A 49 -2.41 -5.81 10.97
C LEU A 49 -3.44 -5.04 10.13
N ALA A 50 -4.59 -5.65 9.81
CA ALA A 50 -5.62 -4.99 9.03
C ALA A 50 -6.19 -3.76 9.77
N GLU A 51 -6.35 -3.86 11.09
CA GLU A 51 -6.81 -2.76 11.93
C GLU A 51 -5.77 -1.65 12.06
N ASP A 52 -4.52 -1.99 12.34
CA ASP A 52 -3.40 -1.04 12.37
C ASP A 52 -3.27 -0.29 11.03
N THR A 53 -3.45 -1.00 9.91
CA THR A 53 -3.46 -0.38 8.57
C THR A 53 -4.63 0.58 8.37
N ARG A 54 -5.83 0.24 8.85
CA ARG A 54 -7.00 1.15 8.79
C ARG A 54 -6.79 2.40 9.63
N GLN A 55 -6.23 2.24 10.82
CA GLN A 55 -5.93 3.37 11.71
C GLN A 55 -4.89 4.31 11.09
N ALA A 56 -3.84 3.75 10.49
CA ALA A 56 -2.83 4.54 9.78
C ALA A 56 -3.37 5.25 8.53
N ALA A 57 -4.50 4.79 7.97
CA ALA A 57 -5.13 5.34 6.78
C ALA A 57 -6.31 6.28 7.08
N VAL A 58 -6.61 6.59 8.35
CA VAL A 58 -7.86 7.29 8.74
C VAL A 58 -8.06 8.64 8.03
N ASP A 59 -6.98 9.39 7.83
CA ASP A 59 -6.99 10.70 7.18
C ASP A 59 -6.59 10.61 5.69
N GLU A 60 -6.50 9.40 5.15
CA GLU A 60 -6.01 9.12 3.80
C GLU A 60 -7.11 8.49 2.95
N ASN A 61 -7.22 8.89 1.69
CA ASN A 61 -8.21 8.30 0.78
C ASN A 61 -7.75 6.96 0.19
N ILE A 62 -7.27 6.02 1.02
CA ILE A 62 -6.71 4.73 0.59
C ILE A 62 -7.67 3.59 0.95
N ARG A 63 -7.97 2.72 -0.01
CA ARG A 63 -8.87 1.58 0.23
C ARG A 63 -8.13 0.46 0.97
N ILE A 64 -8.49 0.22 2.22
CA ILE A 64 -7.99 -0.93 2.99
C ILE A 64 -9.02 -2.05 2.98
N ARG A 65 -8.64 -3.22 2.47
CA ARG A 65 -9.49 -4.41 2.35
C ARG A 65 -8.81 -5.62 2.96
N THR A 66 -9.59 -6.64 3.27
CA THR A 66 -9.09 -7.93 3.72
C THR A 66 -9.48 -9.03 2.75
N VAL A 67 -8.65 -10.07 2.70
CA VAL A 67 -8.96 -11.36 2.10
C VAL A 67 -8.65 -12.46 3.09
N GLU A 68 -9.25 -13.63 2.88
CA GLU A 68 -8.98 -14.80 3.71
C GLU A 68 -7.49 -15.19 3.62
N CYS A 69 -6.94 -15.41 2.42
CA CYS A 69 -5.57 -15.93 2.28
C CYS A 69 -4.86 -15.38 1.05
N LEU A 70 -3.57 -15.05 1.21
CA LEU A 70 -2.64 -14.70 0.12
C LEU A 70 -1.66 -15.85 -0.21
N GLY A 71 -1.83 -17.02 0.39
CA GLY A 71 -1.00 -18.21 0.13
C GLY A 71 0.45 -18.12 0.62
N ASN A 72 0.81 -17.08 1.37
CA ASN A 72 2.19 -16.78 1.76
C ASN A 72 2.51 -17.10 3.23
N CYS A 73 1.92 -18.17 3.78
CA CYS A 73 1.98 -18.48 5.23
C CYS A 73 3.40 -18.67 5.80
N LYS A 74 4.38 -19.02 4.96
CA LYS A 74 5.79 -19.16 5.36
C LYS A 74 6.46 -17.81 5.64
N ARG A 75 5.97 -16.73 5.03
CA ARG A 75 6.45 -15.34 5.19
C ARG A 75 5.30 -14.44 5.67
N ARG A 76 4.58 -14.90 6.70
CA ARG A 76 3.54 -14.12 7.37
C ARG A 76 4.19 -13.02 8.25
N LEU A 77 3.51 -11.92 8.56
CA LEU A 77 2.19 -11.54 8.07
C LEU A 77 2.28 -11.02 6.62
N SER A 78 1.18 -11.10 5.88
CA SER A 78 1.17 -10.77 4.45
C SER A 78 0.10 -9.78 4.06
N ALA A 79 0.46 -8.92 3.11
CA ALA A 79 -0.42 -7.94 2.51
C ALA A 79 -0.04 -7.73 1.03
N ALA A 80 -0.93 -7.14 0.25
CA ALA A 80 -0.69 -6.74 -1.11
C ALA A 80 -1.08 -5.28 -1.33
N ILE A 81 -0.43 -4.62 -2.29
CA ILE A 81 -0.79 -3.27 -2.73
C ILE A 81 -1.05 -3.32 -4.24
N LEU A 82 -2.24 -2.88 -4.63
CA LEU A 82 -2.75 -2.95 -6.00
C LEU A 82 -3.17 -1.56 -6.50
N ARG A 83 -3.00 -1.33 -7.80
CA ARG A 83 -3.53 -0.18 -8.54
C ARG A 83 -3.80 -0.65 -9.96
N ASP A 84 -4.93 -0.25 -10.53
CA ASP A 84 -5.34 -0.69 -11.87
C ASP A 84 -4.31 -0.26 -12.94
N GLY A 85 -4.11 -1.10 -13.96
CA GLY A 85 -3.11 -0.89 -15.01
C GLY A 85 -1.64 -0.83 -14.54
N CYS A 86 -1.35 -1.17 -13.28
CA CYS A 86 -0.01 -1.09 -12.69
C CYS A 86 0.48 -2.43 -12.16
N TRP A 87 1.75 -2.49 -11.74
CA TRP A 87 2.29 -3.69 -11.10
C TRP A 87 1.64 -3.91 -9.73
N SER A 88 1.29 -5.15 -9.45
CA SER A 88 0.80 -5.57 -8.13
C SER A 88 1.95 -6.05 -7.26
N TYR A 89 1.91 -5.72 -5.97
CA TYR A 89 2.96 -6.09 -5.02
C TYR A 89 2.40 -6.97 -3.91
N VAL A 90 3.11 -8.05 -3.60
CA VAL A 90 2.83 -8.90 -2.43
C VAL A 90 4.00 -8.80 -1.46
N PHE A 91 3.68 -8.53 -0.21
CA PHE A 91 4.63 -8.40 0.89
C PHE A 91 4.39 -9.48 1.94
N GLY A 92 5.49 -9.89 2.57
CA GLY A 92 5.56 -10.83 3.67
C GLY A 92 6.51 -10.32 4.75
N ASP A 93 6.68 -11.12 5.81
CA ASP A 93 7.50 -10.80 6.98
C ASP A 93 7.08 -9.46 7.65
N LEU A 94 5.80 -9.11 7.52
CA LEU A 94 5.19 -7.96 8.19
C LEU A 94 4.87 -8.30 9.65
N THR A 95 4.79 -7.27 10.47
CA THR A 95 4.33 -7.36 11.87
C THR A 95 2.90 -6.84 11.98
N ALA A 96 2.24 -7.07 13.13
CA ALA A 96 0.91 -6.51 13.40
C ALA A 96 0.87 -4.97 13.42
N THR A 97 2.03 -4.31 13.52
CA THR A 97 2.19 -2.85 13.58
C THR A 97 2.79 -2.25 12.31
N SER A 98 2.74 -3.00 11.19
CA SER A 98 3.30 -2.56 9.90
C SER A 98 2.32 -1.74 9.04
N GLY A 99 1.17 -1.32 9.58
CA GLY A 99 0.12 -0.61 8.86
C GLY A 99 0.56 0.74 8.32
N ALA A 100 1.32 1.52 9.10
CA ALA A 100 1.89 2.79 8.63
C ALA A 100 2.86 2.61 7.46
N ASP A 101 3.61 1.52 7.42
CA ASP A 101 4.50 1.19 6.31
C ASP A 101 3.71 0.84 5.04
N LEU A 102 2.63 0.06 5.18
CA LEU A 102 1.72 -0.26 4.08
C LEU A 102 1.06 1.00 3.49
N VAL A 103 0.60 1.90 4.35
CA VAL A 103 0.03 3.21 3.94
C VAL A 103 1.09 4.06 3.24
N THR A 104 2.32 4.10 3.74
CA THR A 104 3.43 4.79 3.07
C THR A 104 3.72 4.20 1.69
N GLY A 105 3.73 2.87 1.57
CA GLY A 105 3.86 2.17 0.29
C GLY A 105 2.73 2.52 -0.69
N ALA A 106 1.50 2.59 -0.20
CA ALA A 106 0.34 2.97 -1.01
C ALA A 106 0.41 4.43 -1.49
N LYS A 107 0.85 5.37 -0.65
CA LYS A 107 1.07 6.78 -1.03
C LYS A 107 2.13 6.92 -2.12
N LEU A 108 3.28 6.26 -1.93
CA LEU A 108 4.33 6.21 -2.95
C LEU A 108 3.83 5.60 -4.27
N PHE A 109 2.92 4.64 -4.17
CA PHE A 109 2.34 4.03 -5.36
C PHE A 109 1.37 4.96 -6.07
N ALA A 110 0.51 5.66 -5.33
CA ALA A 110 -0.49 6.58 -5.88
C ALA A 110 0.15 7.64 -6.77
N THR A 111 1.31 8.18 -6.39
CA THR A 111 2.02 9.23 -7.13
C THR A 111 2.99 8.69 -8.19
N SER A 112 3.09 7.37 -8.37
CA SER A 112 3.98 6.78 -9.38
C SER A 112 3.39 6.96 -10.79
N THR A 113 4.23 7.41 -11.72
CA THR A 113 3.91 7.55 -13.15
C THR A 113 4.28 6.34 -13.99
N ASP A 114 5.18 5.49 -13.50
CA ASP A 114 5.67 4.28 -14.19
C ASP A 114 4.97 2.99 -13.76
N GLY A 115 3.94 3.10 -12.91
CA GLY A 115 3.17 1.94 -12.43
C GLY A 115 3.93 1.08 -11.44
N LEU A 116 4.98 1.61 -10.81
CA LEU A 116 5.84 0.93 -9.85
C LEU A 116 5.97 1.73 -8.56
N ILE A 117 5.95 1.06 -7.40
CA ILE A 117 6.32 1.70 -6.14
C ILE A 117 7.81 2.10 -6.23
N PRO A 118 8.19 3.38 -6.08
CA PRO A 118 9.60 3.78 -6.06
C PRO A 118 10.41 3.04 -5.00
N TRP A 119 11.70 2.82 -5.26
CA TRP A 119 12.61 2.25 -4.25
C TRP A 119 12.95 3.27 -3.16
N ARG A 120 13.18 4.52 -3.55
CA ARG A 120 13.44 5.63 -2.64
C ARG A 120 12.17 5.94 -1.84
N GLY A 121 12.32 6.13 -0.54
CA GLY A 121 11.20 6.40 0.37
C GLY A 121 10.44 5.16 0.82
N ARG A 122 10.65 4.00 0.18
CA ARG A 122 10.00 2.75 0.60
C ARG A 122 10.45 2.36 2.01
N PRO A 123 9.52 2.02 2.93
CA PRO A 123 9.86 1.50 4.25
C PRO A 123 10.68 0.21 4.18
N ASP A 124 11.51 -0.03 5.19
CA ASP A 124 12.41 -1.19 5.19
C ASP A 124 11.69 -2.54 5.27
N SER A 125 10.50 -2.57 5.92
CA SER A 125 9.59 -3.72 5.91
C SER A 125 9.18 -4.08 4.47
N LEU A 126 8.85 -3.09 3.64
CA LEU A 126 8.45 -3.30 2.23
C LEU A 126 9.64 -3.52 1.28
N LYS A 127 10.86 -3.10 1.65
CA LYS A 127 12.07 -3.43 0.88
C LYS A 127 12.44 -4.90 1.06
N ARG A 128 12.53 -5.37 2.31
CA ARG A 128 12.95 -6.74 2.66
C ARG A 128 11.81 -7.75 2.51
N GLY A 129 10.59 -7.31 2.79
CA GLY A 129 9.39 -8.12 2.75
C GLY A 129 8.81 -8.34 1.36
N LEU A 130 9.42 -7.86 0.27
CA LEU A 130 8.89 -8.11 -1.08
C LEU A 130 8.91 -9.62 -1.37
N VAL A 131 7.74 -10.18 -1.69
CA VAL A 131 7.54 -11.59 -2.02
C VAL A 131 7.39 -11.75 -3.53
N ALA A 132 6.54 -10.93 -4.13
CA ALA A 132 6.27 -10.97 -5.56
C ALA A 132 5.94 -9.58 -6.09
N ARG A 133 6.25 -9.38 -7.37
CA ARG A 133 5.77 -8.26 -8.17
C ARG A 133 5.14 -8.84 -9.44
N ILE A 134 3.85 -8.59 -9.64
CA ILE A 134 3.04 -9.20 -10.71
C ILE A 134 2.73 -8.11 -11.74
N PRO A 135 3.04 -8.30 -13.03
CA PRO A 135 2.77 -7.28 -14.05
C PRO A 135 1.26 -7.16 -14.29
N PRO A 136 0.79 -5.98 -14.75
CA PRO A 136 -0.54 -5.86 -15.33
C PRO A 136 -0.64 -6.71 -16.61
N LEU A 137 -1.86 -7.12 -16.95
CA LEU A 137 -2.12 -8.09 -18.02
C LEU A 137 -1.73 -7.57 -19.41
N ASP A 138 -1.76 -6.25 -19.61
CA ASP A 138 -1.39 -5.57 -20.86
C ASP A 138 0.12 -5.63 -21.17
N LEU A 139 0.97 -5.93 -20.18
CA LEU A 139 2.41 -6.12 -20.36
C LEU A 139 2.83 -7.57 -20.67
N LEU A 140 1.88 -8.50 -20.71
CA LEU A 140 2.16 -9.89 -21.03
C LEU A 140 2.49 -10.05 -22.53
N LYS A 141 3.32 -11.05 -22.84
CA LYS A 141 3.73 -11.41 -24.20
C LYS A 141 3.41 -12.88 -24.43
N ASP A 142 3.05 -13.23 -25.65
CA ASP A 142 2.79 -14.60 -26.10
C ASP A 142 4.08 -15.42 -26.32
#